data_AF-X5YGP7-F1
#
_entry.id   AF-X5YGP7-F1
#
_cell.length_a   1.000
_cell.length_b   1.000
_cell.length_c   1.000
_cell.angle_alpha   90.00
_cell.angle_beta   90.00
_cell.angle_gamma   90.00
#
_symmetry.space_group_name_H-M   'P 1'
#
loop_
_entity.id
_entity.type
_entity.pdbx_description
1 polymer ?
#
loop_
_entity_poly.entity_id
_entity_poly.type
_entity_poly.pdbx_seq_one_letter_code
_entity_poly.pdbx_strand_id
1 'polypeptide(L)'
;MADEANDTEELTEDQKEEKQHAEFVRMADQSLDRFRDTHSDTQQQFIVDAYVATGEIPVGEAFGIEEVEAAVVETAFSQHLDRNVLRQHGLNLQTYFEHVDEADYPALRRAAAKGEWHVFHGHAQAIAAARKDGSAYSD
;
A
#
# COMPACT_ATOMS: atom_id res chain seq x y z
N MET A 1 -28.48 -43.29 -8.63
CA MET A 1 -27.85 -42.28 -7.75
C MET A 1 -26.68 -41.73 -8.53
N ALA A 2 -26.78 -40.48 -8.96
CA ALA A 2 -25.68 -39.80 -9.63
C ALA A 2 -24.73 -39.32 -8.54
N ASP A 3 -23.50 -39.83 -8.57
CA ASP A 3 -22.38 -39.31 -7.81
C ASP A 3 -22.08 -37.91 -8.36
N GLU A 4 -22.51 -36.87 -7.66
CA GLU A 4 -22.04 -35.51 -7.89
C GLU A 4 -20.57 -35.46 -7.46
N ALA A 5 -19.67 -35.63 -8.43
CA ALA A 5 -18.28 -35.23 -8.30
C ALA A 5 -18.25 -33.72 -8.04
N ASN A 6 -18.24 -33.35 -6.77
CA ASN A 6 -18.01 -32.00 -6.33
C ASN A 6 -16.51 -31.72 -6.48
N ASP A 7 -16.09 -31.47 -7.73
CA ASP A 7 -14.76 -31.00 -8.12
C ASP A 7 -14.56 -29.58 -7.56
N THR A 8 -14.37 -29.49 -6.24
CA THR A 8 -13.77 -28.32 -5.63
C THR A 8 -12.26 -28.51 -5.77
N GLU A 9 -11.70 -28.09 -6.91
CA GLU A 9 -10.25 -27.99 -7.09
C GLU A 9 -9.69 -27.15 -5.93
N GLU A 10 -9.00 -27.80 -4.99
CA GLU A 10 -8.33 -27.12 -3.89
C GLU A 10 -7.25 -26.19 -4.47
N LEU A 11 -7.45 -24.88 -4.32
CA LEU A 11 -6.47 -23.88 -4.74
C LEU A 11 -5.13 -24.13 -4.03
N THR A 12 -4.03 -24.00 -4.77
CA THR A 12 -2.67 -24.01 -4.20
C THR A 12 -2.47 -22.81 -3.27
N GLU A 13 -1.47 -22.85 -2.39
CA GLU A 13 -1.17 -21.72 -1.49
C GLU A 13 -0.90 -20.42 -2.28
N ASP A 14 -0.12 -20.49 -3.36
CA ASP A 14 0.14 -19.36 -4.24
C ASP A 14 -1.14 -18.77 -4.88
N GLN A 15 -2.07 -19.63 -5.29
CA GLN A 15 -3.35 -19.20 -5.85
C GLN A 15 -4.27 -18.57 -4.80
N LYS A 16 -4.21 -19.08 -3.56
CA LYS A 16 -4.94 -18.51 -2.42
C LYS A 16 -4.39 -17.12 -2.09
N GLU A 17 -3.07 -16.95 -2.04
CA GLU A 17 -2.43 -15.65 -1.82
C GLU A 17 -2.75 -14.64 -2.93
N GLU A 18 -2.70 -15.07 -4.20
CA GLU A 18 -3.04 -14.20 -5.33
C GLU A 18 -4.51 -13.75 -5.30
N LYS A 19 -5.42 -14.67 -4.99
CA LYS A 19 -6.85 -14.36 -4.85
C LYS A 19 -7.11 -13.40 -3.69
N GLN A 20 -6.52 -13.63 -2.53
CA GLN A 20 -6.65 -12.74 -1.37
C GLN A 20 -6.12 -11.34 -1.69
N HIS A 21 -4.96 -11.25 -2.35
CA HIS A 21 -4.41 -9.97 -2.80
C HIS A 21 -5.36 -9.23 -3.74
N ALA A 22 -5.94 -9.93 -4.73
CA ALA A 22 -6.91 -9.34 -5.65
C ALA A 22 -8.18 -8.85 -4.93
N GLU A 23 -8.65 -9.58 -3.91
CA GLU A 23 -9.78 -9.16 -3.08
C GLU A 23 -9.45 -7.90 -2.28
N PHE A 24 -8.28 -7.81 -1.65
CA PHE A 24 -7.85 -6.61 -0.93
C PHE A 24 -7.73 -5.38 -1.83
N VAL A 25 -7.13 -5.52 -3.02
CA VAL A 25 -7.01 -4.43 -3.98
C VAL A 25 -8.40 -3.93 -4.38
N ARG A 26 -9.32 -4.85 -4.69
CA ARG A 26 -10.70 -4.49 -5.05
C ARG A 26 -11.42 -3.76 -3.92
N MET A 27 -11.27 -4.21 -2.68
CA MET A 27 -11.89 -3.55 -1.53
C MET A 27 -11.29 -2.16 -1.30
N ALA A 28 -9.97 -2.00 -1.44
CA ALA A 28 -9.30 -0.71 -1.33
C ALA A 28 -9.78 0.27 -2.42
N ASP A 29 -9.88 -0.18 -3.67
CA ASP A 29 -10.39 0.65 -4.77
C ASP A 29 -11.84 1.09 -4.48
N GLN A 30 -12.69 0.18 -4.00
CA GLN A 30 -14.06 0.52 -3.62
C GLN A 30 -14.12 1.54 -2.47
N SER A 31 -13.25 1.40 -1.46
CA SER A 31 -13.16 2.36 -0.36
C SER A 31 -12.68 3.73 -0.84
N LEU A 32 -11.70 3.78 -1.74
CA LEU A 32 -11.19 5.02 -2.33
C LEU A 32 -12.23 5.71 -3.23
N ASP A 33 -13.00 4.94 -4.00
CA ASP A 33 -14.08 5.49 -4.83
C ASP A 33 -15.23 6.02 -3.97
N ARG A 34 -15.66 5.25 -2.95
CA ARG A 34 -16.64 5.73 -1.97
C ARG A 34 -16.15 7.03 -1.31
N PHE A 35 -14.89 7.07 -0.90
CA PHE A 35 -14.29 8.25 -0.30
C PHE A 35 -14.38 9.47 -1.21
N ARG A 36 -14.03 9.32 -2.49
CA ARG A 36 -14.12 10.40 -3.50
C ARG A 36 -15.56 10.86 -3.74
N ASP A 37 -16.52 9.93 -3.73
CA ASP A 37 -17.93 10.22 -3.98
C ASP A 37 -18.63 10.89 -2.79
N THR A 38 -18.20 10.59 -1.56
CA THR A 38 -18.86 11.09 -0.33
C THR A 38 -18.20 12.34 0.24
N HIS A 39 -16.95 12.63 -0.12
CA HIS A 39 -16.21 13.78 0.41
C HIS A 39 -16.01 14.86 -0.64
N SER A 40 -16.21 16.11 -0.25
CA SER A 40 -15.80 17.25 -1.07
C SER A 40 -14.28 17.31 -1.25
N ASP A 41 -13.80 17.93 -2.32
CA ASP A 41 -12.36 18.11 -2.58
C ASP A 41 -11.61 18.71 -1.38
N THR A 42 -12.23 19.64 -0.65
CA THR A 42 -11.64 20.25 0.56
C THR A 42 -11.50 19.23 1.69
N GLN A 43 -12.50 18.37 1.90
CA GLN A 43 -12.43 17.31 2.91
C GLN A 43 -11.40 16.25 2.51
N GLN A 44 -11.35 15.88 1.22
CA GLN A 44 -10.35 14.95 0.71
C GLN A 44 -8.94 15.49 0.94
N GLN A 45 -8.69 16.76 0.60
CA GLN A 45 -7.41 17.41 0.81
C GLN A 45 -7.04 17.50 2.29
N PHE A 46 -8.00 17.82 3.17
CA PHE A 46 -7.77 17.83 4.62
C PHE A 46 -7.33 16.45 5.14
N ILE A 47 -8.00 15.38 4.69
CA ILE A 47 -7.70 14.01 5.11
C ILE A 47 -6.33 13.57 4.58
N VAL A 48 -6.00 13.91 3.34
CA VAL A 48 -4.67 13.68 2.77
C VAL A 48 -3.58 14.44 3.54
N ASP A 49 -3.81 15.70 3.89
CA ASP A 49 -2.84 16.50 4.64
C ASP A 49 -2.65 15.97 6.07
N ALA A 50 -3.71 15.49 6.70
CA ALA A 50 -3.63 14.80 7.99
C ALA A 50 -2.77 13.55 7.88
N TYR A 51 -3.04 12.68 6.89
CA TYR A 51 -2.24 11.48 6.63
C TYR A 51 -0.77 11.81 6.34
N VAL A 52 -0.48 12.85 5.56
CA VAL A 52 0.89 13.29 5.29
C VAL A 52 1.61 13.70 6.57
N ALA A 53 0.92 14.44 7.45
CA ALA A 53 1.49 14.93 8.70
C ALA A 53 1.70 13.82 9.74
N THR A 54 0.72 12.93 9.94
CA THR A 54 0.73 11.96 11.03
C THR A 54 1.20 10.57 10.58
N GLY A 55 0.97 10.22 9.32
CA GLY A 55 1.12 8.85 8.82
C GLY A 55 -0.09 7.96 9.07
N GLU A 56 -1.17 8.50 9.63
CA GLU A 56 -2.38 7.76 9.98
C GLU A 56 -3.59 8.33 9.22
N ILE A 57 -4.42 7.46 8.64
CA ILE A 57 -5.67 7.88 8.02
C ILE A 57 -6.67 8.23 9.15
N PRO A 58 -7.21 9.47 9.20
CA PRO A 58 -8.19 9.83 10.23
C PRO A 58 -9.50 9.06 10.04
N VAL A 59 -9.96 8.38 11.11
CA VAL A 59 -11.13 7.50 11.13
C VAL A 59 -12.23 8.01 12.06
N GLY A 60 -13.45 7.53 11.84
CA GLY A 60 -14.63 7.80 12.67
C GLY A 60 -15.69 8.64 11.95
N GLU A 61 -16.85 8.79 12.61
CA GLU A 61 -18.03 9.47 12.04
C GLU A 61 -17.72 10.91 11.57
N ALA A 62 -16.85 11.63 12.30
CA ALA A 62 -16.43 12.99 11.95
C ALA A 62 -15.69 13.08 10.60
N PHE A 63 -15.06 11.99 10.18
CA PHE A 63 -14.30 11.91 8.93
C PHE A 63 -14.97 11.01 7.89
N GLY A 64 -16.11 10.38 8.22
CA GLY A 64 -16.82 9.50 7.28
C GLY A 64 -16.01 8.30 6.79
N ILE A 65 -14.98 7.90 7.53
CA ILE A 65 -14.06 6.79 7.21
C ILE A 65 -14.15 5.74 8.32
N GLU A 66 -14.45 4.50 7.96
CA GLU A 66 -14.48 3.39 8.90
C GLU A 66 -13.07 2.82 9.14
N GLU A 67 -12.79 2.31 10.34
CA GLU A 67 -11.47 1.73 10.67
C GLU A 67 -11.07 0.61 9.71
N VAL A 68 -12.04 -0.19 9.27
CA VAL A 68 -11.83 -1.25 8.29
C VAL A 68 -11.44 -0.71 6.92
N GLU A 69 -11.99 0.44 6.50
CA GLU A 69 -11.65 1.05 5.21
C GLU A 69 -10.21 1.56 5.22
N ALA A 70 -9.81 2.25 6.29
CA ALA A 70 -8.43 2.68 6.48
C ALA A 70 -7.45 1.50 6.47
N ALA A 71 -7.75 0.45 7.27
CA ALA A 71 -6.90 -0.73 7.35
C ALA A 71 -6.77 -1.47 6.01
N VAL A 72 -7.86 -1.57 5.23
CA VAL A 72 -7.85 -2.18 3.89
C VAL A 72 -6.98 -1.38 2.92
N VAL A 73 -7.10 -0.05 2.90
CA VAL A 73 -6.31 0.81 2.03
C VAL A 73 -4.82 0.74 2.37
N GLU A 74 -4.47 0.82 3.66
CA GLU A 74 -3.07 0.70 4.12
C GLU A 74 -2.46 -0.67 3.80
N THR A 75 -3.26 -1.73 3.98
CA THR A 75 -2.85 -3.09 3.68
C THR A 75 -2.64 -3.28 2.18
N ALA A 76 -3.57 -2.83 1.34
CA ALA A 76 -3.45 -2.92 -0.12
C ALA A 76 -2.26 -2.10 -0.63
N PHE A 77 -2.03 -0.90 -0.10
CA PHE A 77 -0.85 -0.09 -0.42
C PHE A 77 0.45 -0.82 -0.07
N SER A 78 0.55 -1.33 1.16
CA SER A 78 1.75 -2.02 1.63
C SER A 78 2.05 -3.28 0.81
N GLN A 79 1.02 -4.05 0.46
CA GLN A 79 1.16 -5.22 -0.42
C GLN A 79 1.59 -4.82 -1.83
N HIS A 80 1.01 -3.75 -2.39
CA HIS A 80 1.38 -3.27 -3.71
C HIS A 80 2.84 -2.80 -3.73
N LEU A 81 3.24 -2.01 -2.73
CA LEU A 81 4.61 -1.53 -2.58
C LEU A 81 5.59 -2.70 -2.48
N ASP A 82 5.33 -3.68 -1.61
CA ASP A 82 6.19 -4.86 -1.46
C ASP A 82 6.29 -5.67 -2.75
N ARG A 83 5.15 -6.13 -3.29
CA ARG A 83 5.11 -7.08 -4.41
C ARG A 83 5.54 -6.47 -5.73
N ASN A 84 5.07 -5.26 -6.05
CA ASN A 84 5.24 -4.67 -7.37
C ASN A 84 6.42 -3.71 -7.47
N VAL A 85 6.85 -3.13 -6.35
CA VAL A 85 7.94 -2.14 -6.34
C VAL A 85 9.20 -2.70 -5.72
N LEU A 86 9.15 -3.25 -4.50
CA LEU A 86 10.36 -3.57 -3.73
C LEU A 86 11.00 -4.89 -4.16
N ARG A 87 10.21 -5.96 -4.36
CA ARG A 87 10.74 -7.30 -4.67
C ARG A 87 11.59 -7.35 -5.94
N GLN A 88 11.22 -6.59 -6.97
CA GLN A 88 12.02 -6.49 -8.21
C GLN A 88 13.42 -5.88 -7.99
N HIS A 89 13.62 -5.19 -6.87
CA HIS A 89 14.91 -4.61 -6.47
C HIS A 89 15.60 -5.43 -5.36
N GLY A 90 15.09 -6.63 -5.02
CA GLY A 90 15.63 -7.46 -3.95
C GLY A 90 15.45 -6.83 -2.56
N LEU A 91 14.40 -6.02 -2.40
CA LEU A 91 14.01 -5.36 -1.16
C LEU A 91 12.69 -5.95 -0.65
N ASN A 92 12.44 -5.76 0.64
CA ASN A 92 11.13 -5.93 1.27
C ASN A 92 10.82 -4.63 2.05
N LEU A 93 9.60 -4.50 2.56
CA LEU A 93 9.19 -3.30 3.32
C LEU A 93 10.14 -2.96 4.47
N GLN A 94 10.58 -3.96 5.24
CA GLN A 94 11.47 -3.75 6.37
C GLN A 94 12.79 -3.11 5.93
N THR A 95 13.50 -3.73 4.99
CA THR A 95 14.78 -3.21 4.48
C THR A 95 14.61 -1.88 3.76
N TYR A 96 13.46 -1.65 3.12
CA TYR A 96 13.16 -0.36 2.51
C TYR A 96 13.11 0.75 3.57
N PHE A 97 12.30 0.58 4.62
CA PHE A 97 12.16 1.59 5.68
C PHE A 97 13.42 1.78 6.52
N GLU A 98 14.28 0.75 6.65
CA GLU A 98 15.61 0.90 7.28
C GLU A 98 16.53 1.89 6.55
N HIS A 99 16.28 2.16 5.27
CA HIS A 99 17.08 3.08 4.44
C HIS A 99 16.33 4.38 4.09
N VAL A 100 15.10 4.55 4.58
CA VAL A 100 14.33 5.79 4.39
C VAL A 100 14.57 6.68 5.59
N ASP A 101 14.97 7.93 5.37
CA ASP A 101 15.04 8.92 6.44
C ASP A 101 13.63 9.32 6.89
N GLU A 102 13.40 9.46 8.20
CA GLU A 102 12.12 9.91 8.74
C GLU A 102 11.72 11.30 8.22
N ALA A 103 12.69 12.15 7.88
CA ALA A 103 12.48 13.45 7.24
C ALA A 103 11.82 13.34 5.86
N ASP A 104 11.98 12.20 5.17
CA ASP A 104 11.38 11.93 3.86
C ASP A 104 9.96 11.34 3.97
N TYR A 105 9.53 10.91 5.16
CA TYR A 105 8.20 10.31 5.35
C TYR A 105 7.05 11.20 4.88
N PRO A 106 7.00 12.52 5.13
CA PRO A 106 5.93 13.36 4.61
C PRO A 106 5.89 13.41 3.08
N ALA A 107 7.05 13.40 2.41
CA ALA A 107 7.12 13.39 0.96
C ALA A 107 6.62 12.05 0.38
N LEU A 108 7.03 10.93 1.00
CA LEU A 108 6.60 9.60 0.60
C LEU A 108 5.11 9.36 0.85
N ARG A 109 4.57 9.81 1.98
CA ARG A 109 3.12 9.74 2.27
C ARG A 109 2.32 10.56 1.27
N ARG A 110 2.82 11.73 0.87
CA ARG A 110 2.19 12.55 -0.17
C ARG A 110 2.21 11.85 -1.53
N ALA A 111 3.31 11.18 -1.87
CA ALA A 111 3.40 10.38 -3.08
C ALA A 111 2.43 9.18 -3.04
N ALA A 112 2.31 8.50 -1.90
CA ALA A 112 1.36 7.41 -1.68
C ALA A 112 -0.09 7.88 -1.89
N ALA A 113 -0.49 8.97 -1.25
CA ALA A 113 -1.84 9.53 -1.36
C ALA A 113 -2.21 9.94 -2.80
N LYS A 114 -1.22 10.29 -3.62
CA LYS A 114 -1.41 10.64 -5.04
C LYS A 114 -1.24 9.47 -6.01
N GLY A 115 -0.85 8.28 -5.53
CA GLY A 115 -0.53 7.14 -6.39
C GLY A 115 0.70 7.37 -7.26
N GLU A 116 1.67 8.18 -6.80
CA GLU A 116 2.91 8.49 -7.52
C GLU A 116 3.94 7.36 -7.40
N TRP A 117 3.60 6.16 -7.89
CA TRP A 117 4.40 4.93 -7.76
C TRP A 117 5.84 5.05 -8.27
N HIS A 118 6.08 5.91 -9.26
CA HIS A 118 7.41 6.18 -9.80
C HIS A 118 8.39 6.72 -8.74
N VAL A 119 7.91 7.42 -7.71
CA VAL A 119 8.73 7.89 -6.58
C VAL A 119 9.29 6.70 -5.80
N PHE A 120 8.44 5.71 -5.50
CA PHE A 120 8.85 4.50 -4.78
C PHE A 120 9.79 3.63 -5.61
N HIS A 121 9.57 3.52 -6.92
CA HIS A 121 10.51 2.86 -7.83
C HIS A 121 11.89 3.52 -7.81
N GLY A 122 11.95 4.85 -7.91
CA GLY A 122 13.20 5.59 -7.85
C GLY A 122 13.94 5.39 -6.52
N HIS A 123 13.20 5.43 -5.41
CA HIS A 123 13.77 5.24 -4.07
C HIS A 123 14.31 3.81 -3.89
N ALA A 124 13.51 2.80 -4.26
CA ALA A 124 13.91 1.40 -4.21
C ALA A 124 15.15 1.11 -5.08
N GLN A 125 15.22 1.72 -6.27
CA GLN A 125 16.39 1.61 -7.15
C GLN A 125 17.63 2.24 -6.52
N ALA A 126 17.52 3.41 -5.91
CA ALA A 126 18.63 4.09 -5.23
C ALA A 126 19.17 3.27 -4.06
N ILE A 127 18.28 2.74 -3.22
CA ILE A 127 18.65 1.84 -2.10
C ILE A 127 19.36 0.59 -2.64
N ALA A 128 18.81 -0.05 -3.67
CA ALA A 128 19.41 -1.25 -4.25
C ALA A 128 20.81 -0.98 -4.86
N ALA A 129 20.99 0.19 -5.49
CA ALA A 129 22.29 0.61 -6.01
C ALA A 129 23.32 0.83 -4.89
N ALA A 130 22.95 1.55 -3.83
CA ALA A 130 23.80 1.80 -2.66
C ALA A 130 24.24 0.49 -1.98
N ARG A 131 23.30 -0.45 -1.80
CA ARG A 131 23.57 -1.80 -1.27
C ARG A 131 24.57 -2.58 -2.13
N LYS A 132 24.52 -2.43 -3.46
CA LYS A 132 25.41 -3.13 -4.39
C LYS A 132 26.82 -2.53 -4.41
N ASP A 133 26.94 -1.22 -4.23
CA ASP A 133 28.22 -0.52 -4.21
C ASP A 133 28.95 -0.65 -2.85
N GLY A 134 28.26 -1.13 -1.81
CA GLY A 134 28.79 -1.19 -0.45
C GLY A 134 28.85 0.18 0.25
N SER A 135 28.40 1.24 -0.43
CA SER A 135 28.05 2.51 0.20
C SER A 135 26.77 2.32 0.99
N ALA A 136 26.90 1.84 2.23
CA ALA A 136 25.86 2.04 3.22
C ALA A 136 25.52 3.53 3.23
N TYR A 137 24.22 3.87 3.14
CA TYR A 137 23.74 5.20 3.50
C TYR A 137 24.20 5.44 4.94
N SER A 138 25.31 6.14 5.08
CA SER A 138 25.89 6.60 6.33
C SER A 138 26.09 8.09 6.17
N ASP A 139 25.15 8.85 6.73
CA ASP A 139 25.45 9.78 7.82
C ASP A 139 24.18 10.00 8.66
#